data_AF-A0AAN8VWY6-F1
#
_entry.id   AF-A0AAN8VWY6-F1
#
_cell.length_a   1.000
_cell.length_b   1.000
_cell.length_c   1.000
_cell.angle_alpha   90.00
_cell.angle_beta   90.00
_cell.angle_gamma   90.00
#
_symmetry.space_group_name_H-M   'P 1'
#
loop_
_entity.id
_entity.type
_entity.pdbx_description
1 polymer ?
#
loop_
_entity_poly.entity_id
_entity_poly.type
_entity_poly.pdbx_seq_one_letter_code
_entity_poly.pdbx_strand_id
1 'polypeptide(L)' 'MKDPGGNWIYDPPAYEPIVAEDGTVHNLDQYLEMSAADVVKNIEMDVIDALFSEKFGVLVTETQMEELFSVIP' A
#
# COMPACT_ATOMS: atom_id res chain seq x y z
N MET A 1 -14.63 8.72 -1.36
CA MET A 1 -15.13 8.86 -2.75
C MET A 1 -16.55 9.43 -2.85
N LYS A 2 -17.22 9.72 -1.72
CA LYS A 2 -18.44 10.53 -1.70
C LYS A 2 -18.13 11.95 -1.26
N ASP A 3 -18.89 12.91 -1.75
CA ASP A 3 -18.84 14.29 -1.30
C ASP A 3 -19.47 14.43 0.12
N PRO A 4 -19.37 15.60 0.78
CA PRO A 4 -20.02 15.83 2.08
C PRO A 4 -21.55 15.69 2.06
N GLY A 5 -22.19 15.76 0.89
CA GLY A 5 -23.63 15.53 0.71
C GLY A 5 -24.01 14.05 0.51
N GLY A 6 -23.02 13.15 0.41
CA GLY A 6 -23.22 11.72 0.22
C GLY A 6 -23.31 11.28 -1.25
N ASN A 7 -23.13 12.19 -2.22
CA ASN A 7 -23.12 11.83 -3.64
C ASN A 7 -21.76 11.27 -4.05
N TRP A 8 -21.74 10.37 -5.03
CA TRP A 8 -20.50 9.87 -5.61
C TRP A 8 -19.79 10.96 -6.41
N ILE A 9 -18.48 11.12 -6.18
CA ILE A 9 -17.64 12.04 -6.97
C ILE A 9 -17.37 11.44 -8.37
N TYR A 10 -17.27 10.11 -8.43
CA TYR A 10 -17.17 9.29 -9.64
C TYR A 10 -17.95 7.99 -9.41
N ASP A 11 -18.49 7.41 -10.49
CA ASP A 11 -19.22 6.15 -10.39
C ASP A 11 -18.33 5.03 -9.82
N PRO A 12 -18.81 4.30 -8.79
CA PRO A 12 -18.04 3.19 -8.25
C PRO A 12 -17.98 2.05 -9.26
N PRO A 13 -16.97 1.15 -9.14
CA PRO A 13 -16.98 -0.10 -9.86
C PRO A 13 -18.29 -0.88 -9.66
N ALA A 14 -18.71 -1.64 -10.67
CA ALA A 14 -20.00 -2.34 -10.66
C ALA A 14 -20.06 -3.57 -9.73
N TYR A 15 -18.93 -3.95 -9.12
CA TYR A 15 -18.84 -5.07 -8.19
C TYR A 15 -18.96 -4.61 -6.73
N GLU A 16 -19.25 -5.55 -5.83
CA GLU A 16 -19.38 -5.28 -4.40
C GLU A 16 -18.07 -4.79 -3.78
N PRO A 17 -18.10 -3.94 -2.73
CA PRO A 17 -16.89 -3.45 -2.09
C PRO A 17 -15.91 -4.56 -1.72
N ILE A 18 -14.62 -4.31 -1.93
CA ILE A 18 -13.56 -5.20 -1.48
C ILE A 18 -13.52 -5.14 0.06
N VAL A 19 -13.62 -6.30 0.69
CA VAL A 19 -13.56 -6.46 2.16
C VAL A 19 -12.46 -7.44 2.50
N ALA A 20 -11.69 -7.15 3.56
CA ALA A 20 -10.63 -8.03 4.01
C ALA A 20 -11.19 -9.30 4.64
N GLU A 21 -10.46 -10.42 4.52
CA GLU A 21 -10.83 -11.69 5.14
C GLU A 21 -10.92 -11.60 6.68
N ASP A 22 -10.08 -10.75 7.28
CA ASP A 22 -10.07 -10.47 8.72
C ASP A 22 -11.24 -9.56 9.19
N GLY A 23 -12.11 -9.14 8.26
CA GLY A 23 -13.27 -8.29 8.53
C GLY A 23 -12.95 -6.80 8.68
N THR A 24 -11.69 -6.39 8.49
CA THR A 24 -11.32 -4.97 8.47
C THR A 24 -11.99 -4.27 7.29
N VAL A 25 -12.60 -3.11 7.56
CA VAL A 25 -13.25 -2.26 6.55
C VAL A 25 -12.70 -0.85 6.62
N HIS A 26 -12.72 -0.14 5.48
CA HIS A 26 -12.37 1.28 5.36
C HIS A 26 -10.92 1.64 5.76
N ASN A 27 -9.96 0.74 5.52
CA ASN A 27 -8.55 0.91 5.88
C ASN A 27 -7.65 1.39 4.72
N LEU A 28 -8.22 2.00 3.69
CA LEU A 28 -7.45 2.47 2.53
C LEU A 28 -6.37 3.49 2.93
N ASP A 29 -6.65 4.30 3.95
CA ASP A 29 -5.72 5.27 4.51
C ASP A 29 -4.40 4.64 4.96
N GLN A 30 -4.45 3.44 5.56
CA GLN A 30 -3.25 2.71 6.02
C GLN A 30 -2.32 2.29 4.87
N TYR A 31 -2.85 2.12 3.66
CA TYR A 31 -2.06 1.80 2.46
C TYR A 31 -1.58 3.06 1.72
N LEU A 32 -2.18 4.22 1.99
CA LEU A 32 -1.82 5.49 1.38
C LEU A 32 -0.88 6.32 2.25
N GLU A 33 -0.92 6.11 3.57
CA GLU A 33 -0.06 6.79 4.51
C GLU A 33 1.40 6.45 4.22
N MET A 34 2.21 7.49 4.06
CA MET A 34 3.64 7.38 3.83
C MET A 34 4.35 8.32 4.79
N SER A 35 5.34 7.80 5.51
CA SER A 35 6.20 8.56 6.39
C SER A 35 7.64 8.47 5.91
N ALA A 36 8.34 9.60 5.85
CA ALA A 36 9.76 9.62 5.54
C ALA A 36 10.61 8.83 6.57
N ALA A 37 10.08 8.61 7.78
CA ALA A 37 10.74 7.80 8.81
C ALA A 37 10.75 6.30 8.48
N ASP A 38 9.79 5.84 7.67
CA ASP A 38 9.59 4.42 7.36
C ASP A 38 10.27 4.02 6.04
N VAL A 39 10.93 4.97 5.37
CA VAL A 39 11.65 4.71 4.12
C VAL A 39 12.89 3.88 4.40
N VAL A 40 13.01 2.75 3.69
CA VAL A 40 14.19 1.88 3.77
C VAL A 40 15.43 2.62 3.26
N LYS A 41 16.59 2.37 3.88
CA LYS A 41 17.82 3.07 3.50
C LYS A 41 18.53 2.42 2.31
N ASN A 42 18.58 1.10 2.31
CA ASN A 42 19.19 0.27 1.26
C ASN A 42 18.27 -0.92 0.98
N ILE A 43 18.33 -1.47 -0.23
CA ILE A 43 17.64 -2.71 -0.58
C ILE A 43 18.55 -3.89 -0.24
N GLU A 44 18.35 -4.45 0.95
CA GLU A 44 19.09 -5.61 1.46
C GLU A 44 18.13 -6.79 1.68
N MET A 45 18.67 -7.97 2.03
CA MET A 45 17.87 -9.20 2.15
C MET A 45 16.73 -9.07 3.17
N ASP A 46 16.96 -8.33 4.25
CA ASP A 46 15.95 -8.05 5.29
C ASP A 46 14.76 -7.25 4.75
N VAL A 47 15.00 -6.30 3.83
CA VAL A 47 13.94 -5.55 3.14
C VAL A 47 13.12 -6.45 2.23
N ILE A 48 13.77 -7.41 1.56
CA ILE A 48 13.06 -8.39 0.71
C ILE A 48 12.21 -9.34 1.57
N ASP A 49 12.74 -9.82 2.69
CA ASP A 49 11.98 -10.63 3.63
C ASP A 49 10.79 -9.84 4.21
N ALA A 50 11.00 -8.57 4.57
CA ALA A 50 9.94 -7.68 5.05
C ALA A 50 8.87 -7.42 3.98
N LEU A 51 9.25 -7.25 2.71
CA LEU A 51 8.31 -7.04 1.60
C LEU A 51 7.25 -8.15 1.51
N PHE A 52 7.62 -9.40 1.79
CA PHE A 52 6.71 -10.55 1.72
C PHE A 52 6.04 -10.93 3.03
N SER A 53 6.59 -10.51 4.17
CA SER A 53 6.09 -10.89 5.50
C SER A 53 5.28 -9.79 6.19
N GLU A 54 5.58 -8.52 5.91
CA GLU A 54 4.87 -7.39 6.50
C GLU A 54 3.53 -7.12 5.79
N LYS A 55 2.51 -6.81 6.58
CA LYS A 55 1.12 -6.61 6.09
C LYS A 55 1.01 -5.58 4.96
N PHE A 56 1.81 -4.52 5.05
CA PHE A 56 1.78 -3.39 4.12
C PHE A 56 2.99 -3.35 3.18
N GLY A 57 3.87 -4.34 3.26
CA GLY A 57 5.15 -4.34 2.54
C GLY A 57 6.14 -3.32 3.10
N VAL A 58 6.94 -2.72 2.21
CA VAL A 58 8.00 -1.77 2.55
C VAL A 58 7.83 -0.46 1.79
N LEU A 59 8.25 0.64 2.41
CA LEU A 59 8.25 1.95 1.78
C LEU A 59 9.65 2.26 1.21
N VAL A 60 9.71 2.56 -0.08
CA VAL A 60 10.96 2.87 -0.80
C VAL A 60 10.86 4.23 -1.48
N THR A 61 12.00 4.83 -1.78
CA THR A 61 12.04 6.01 -2.64
C THR A 61 11.83 5.64 -4.12
N GLU A 62 11.50 6.63 -4.94
CA GLU A 62 11.46 6.48 -6.40
C GLU A 62 12.77 5.92 -6.96
N THR A 63 13.92 6.36 -6.45
CA THR A 63 15.24 5.91 -6.91
C THR A 63 15.56 4.47 -6.52
N GLN A 64 14.98 3.96 -5.43
CA GLN A 64 15.19 2.60 -4.95
C GLN A 64 14.24 1.58 -5.62
N MET A 65 13.18 2.06 -6.27
CA MET A 65 12.16 1.19 -6.87
C MET A 65 12.76 0.28 -7.95
N GLU A 66 13.62 0.79 -8.82
CA GLU A 66 14.29 -0.02 -9.85
C GLU A 66 15.20 -1.10 -9.24
N GLU A 67 15.97 -0.73 -8.21
CA GLU A 67 16.84 -1.66 -7.48
C GLU A 67 16.02 -2.77 -6.83
N LEU A 68 14.93 -2.42 -6.14
CA LEU A 68 14.02 -3.37 -5.50
C LEU A 68 13.50 -4.41 -6.51
N PHE A 69 12.97 -3.98 -7.65
CA PHE A 69 12.47 -4.90 -8.67
C PHE A 69 13.54 -5.73 -9.36
N SER A 70 14.83 -5.33 -9.29
CA SER A 70 15.93 -6.12 -9.84
C SER A 70 16.33 -7.32 -8.96
N VAL A 71 15.98 -7.29 -7.67
CA VAL A 71 16.35 -8.32 -6.69
C VAL A 71 15.16 -9.13 -6.16
N ILE A 72 13.93 -8.70 -6.46
CA ILE A 72 12.73 -9.52 -6.22
C ILE A 72 12.80 -10.78 -7.10
N PRO A 73 12.58 -11.99 -6.54
CA PRO A 73 12.61 -13.26 -7.29
C PRO A 73 11.62 -13.37 -8.45
#